data_AF-A0A518G5L0-F1
#
_entry.id   AF-A0A518G5L0-F1
#
_cell.length_a   1.000
_cell.length_b   1.000
_cell.length_c   1.000
_cell.angle_alpha   90.00
_cell.angle_beta   90.00
_cell.angle_gamma   90.00
#
_symmetry.space_group_name_H-M   'P 1'
#
loop_
_entity.id
_entity.type
_entity.pdbx_description
1 polymer ?
#
loop_
_entity_poly.entity_id
_entity_poly.type
_entity_poly.pdbx_seq_one_letter_code
_entity_poly.pdbx_strand_id
1 'polypeptide(L)'
;MSRFLLVLTPFALTLLACAPGPVASTKERLVAWAELEAELAEQPAEELRGRIARVLETGRTARTLSANENAAWQIMHGVACYGSDLLLQTPDRGEVSAVEYAFTGGQIHGLEMYPGVASLPATGQPGLQARLEPGSYIGQGHVDQWIAICAMADLPLETPIQLGSQQYSLESWVRQAQYDATQGLLAEYGWTLIALTHYLPQEPQWKISTGQTVSWEQLVDHEVRQGLESTACGGTHRLAGIVRALRAKENLGLPDTAVWQRARAMVDGCIEDARLNRGADGRLSSYYFERPGGTLDATAELASAGHVIEFLALALPTEQELAAPWVEVSVNRLCSLLEATSATEMDCGALYHGLNGLRIYQERRFGVR
;
A
#
# COMPACT_ATOMS: atom_id res chain seq x y z
N MET A 1 60.05 -46.39 -38.58
CA MET A 1 58.80 -46.81 -39.26
C MET A 1 57.78 -47.02 -38.16
N SER A 2 56.69 -46.29 -37.95
CA SER A 2 55.93 -45.33 -38.76
C SER A 2 55.35 -44.26 -37.83
N ARG A 3 55.26 -43.01 -38.28
CA ARG A 3 54.51 -41.94 -37.61
C ARG A 3 53.06 -41.97 -38.09
N PHE A 4 52.10 -42.07 -37.17
CA PHE A 4 50.67 -41.87 -37.47
C PHE A 4 50.37 -40.36 -37.50
N LEU A 5 49.89 -39.87 -38.65
CA LEU A 5 49.26 -38.55 -38.78
C LEU A 5 47.78 -38.71 -38.41
N LEU A 6 47.31 -38.02 -37.37
CA LEU A 6 45.89 -37.83 -37.12
C LEU A 6 45.44 -36.60 -37.91
N VAL A 7 44.58 -36.81 -38.91
CA VAL A 7 43.91 -35.73 -39.64
C VAL A 7 42.66 -35.35 -38.85
N LEU A 8 42.64 -34.14 -38.29
CA LEU A 8 41.45 -33.52 -37.69
C LEU A 8 40.67 -32.80 -38.80
N THR A 9 39.53 -33.35 -39.19
CA THR A 9 38.50 -32.63 -39.98
C THR A 9 37.70 -31.70 -39.05
N PRO A 10 37.55 -30.41 -39.37
CA PRO A 10 36.68 -29.52 -38.60
C PRO A 10 35.22 -29.78 -38.99
N PHE A 11 34.40 -30.20 -38.04
CA PHE A 11 32.94 -30.11 -38.14
C PHE A 11 32.55 -28.65 -37.95
N ALA A 12 32.10 -27.99 -39.01
CA ALA A 12 31.46 -26.68 -38.91
C ALA A 12 30.06 -26.88 -38.29
N LEU A 13 29.93 -26.60 -37.00
CA LEU A 13 28.62 -26.47 -36.34
C LEU A 13 28.04 -25.11 -36.74
N THR A 14 27.14 -25.07 -37.71
CA THR A 14 26.31 -23.89 -37.95
C THR A 14 25.31 -23.74 -36.81
N LEU A 15 25.65 -22.92 -35.82
CA LEU A 15 24.69 -22.37 -34.87
C LEU A 15 23.74 -21.44 -35.65
N LEU A 16 22.53 -21.92 -35.95
CA LEU A 16 21.41 -21.05 -36.25
C LEU A 16 21.07 -20.28 -34.97
N ALA A 17 21.67 -19.11 -34.82
CA ALA A 17 21.15 -18.10 -33.91
C ALA A 17 19.80 -17.64 -34.48
N CYS A 18 18.70 -18.10 -33.86
CA CYS A 18 17.43 -17.40 -34.01
C CYS A 18 17.66 -15.96 -33.50
N ALA A 19 17.77 -15.01 -34.41
CA ALA A 19 17.69 -13.61 -34.04
C ALA A 19 16.37 -13.41 -33.27
N PRO A 20 16.38 -12.71 -32.11
CA PRO A 20 15.12 -12.34 -31.47
C PRO A 20 14.31 -11.56 -32.50
N GLY A 21 13.08 -12.03 -32.78
CA GLY A 21 12.15 -11.32 -33.64
C GLY A 21 11.93 -9.88 -33.13
N PRO A 22 11.44 -8.97 -33.97
CA PRO A 22 11.18 -7.60 -33.55
C PRO A 22 10.29 -7.61 -32.30
N VAL A 23 10.76 -6.97 -31.23
CA VAL A 23 9.96 -6.74 -30.02
C VAL A 23 8.78 -5.89 -30.46
N ALA A 24 7.55 -6.43 -30.36
CA ALA A 24 6.34 -5.69 -30.67
C ALA A 24 6.31 -4.37 -29.89
N SER A 25 5.93 -3.29 -30.58
CA SER A 25 5.77 -1.99 -29.93
C SER A 25 4.76 -2.07 -28.79
N THR A 26 4.85 -1.18 -27.80
CA THR A 26 3.90 -1.13 -26.68
C THR A 26 2.44 -1.04 -27.14
N LYS A 27 2.19 -0.31 -28.24
CA LYS A 27 0.87 -0.20 -28.85
C LYS A 27 0.37 -1.54 -29.42
N GLU A 28 1.23 -2.27 -30.13
CA GLU A 28 0.88 -3.60 -30.69
C GLU A 28 0.62 -4.63 -29.58
N ARG A 29 1.39 -4.58 -28.48
CA ARG A 29 1.15 -5.43 -27.31
C ARG A 29 -0.19 -5.16 -26.66
N LEU A 30 -0.54 -3.89 -26.42
CA LEU A 30 -1.83 -3.53 -25.81
C LEU A 30 -3.02 -3.92 -26.68
N VAL A 31 -2.91 -3.81 -28.00
CA VAL A 31 -3.98 -4.27 -28.92
C VAL A 31 -4.15 -5.78 -28.83
N ALA A 32 -3.04 -6.53 -28.85
CA ALA A 32 -3.09 -7.98 -28.72
C ALA A 32 -3.64 -8.43 -27.36
N TRP A 33 -3.37 -7.68 -26.28
CA TRP A 33 -3.89 -8.01 -24.96
C TRP A 33 -5.36 -7.68 -24.82
N ALA A 34 -5.90 -6.66 -25.49
CA ALA A 34 -7.29 -6.27 -25.32
C ALA A 34 -8.29 -7.39 -25.61
N GLU A 35 -8.04 -8.22 -26.63
CA GLU A 35 -8.88 -9.38 -26.96
C GLU A 35 -8.78 -10.47 -25.89
N LEU A 36 -7.55 -10.82 -25.49
CA LEU A 36 -7.30 -11.80 -24.43
C LEU A 36 -7.86 -11.33 -23.08
N GLU A 37 -7.77 -10.05 -22.77
CA GLU A 37 -8.26 -9.46 -21.53
C GLU A 37 -9.78 -9.45 -21.49
N ALA A 38 -10.43 -9.18 -22.62
CA ALA A 38 -11.87 -9.32 -22.72
C ALA A 38 -12.28 -10.77 -22.43
N GLU A 39 -11.61 -11.76 -23.04
CA GLU A 39 -11.85 -13.19 -22.80
C GLU A 39 -11.60 -13.60 -21.34
N LEU A 40 -10.48 -13.18 -20.75
CA LEU A 40 -10.13 -13.48 -19.35
C LEU A 40 -11.06 -12.76 -18.35
N ALA A 41 -11.61 -11.60 -18.74
CA ALA A 41 -12.58 -10.84 -17.97
C ALA A 41 -14.04 -11.26 -18.22
N GLU A 42 -14.33 -12.24 -19.10
CA GLU A 42 -15.70 -12.72 -19.35
C GLU A 42 -16.39 -13.35 -18.12
N GLN A 43 -15.69 -13.43 -16.98
CA GLN A 43 -16.28 -13.81 -15.71
C GLN A 43 -17.38 -12.81 -15.31
N PRO A 44 -18.59 -13.27 -14.93
CA PRO A 44 -19.62 -12.39 -14.40
C PRO A 44 -19.07 -11.56 -13.23
N ALA A 45 -19.33 -10.26 -13.21
CA ALA A 45 -18.86 -9.34 -12.17
C ALA A 45 -19.14 -9.84 -10.73
N GLU A 46 -20.27 -10.52 -10.53
CA GLU A 46 -20.66 -11.11 -9.25
C GLU A 46 -19.79 -12.33 -8.85
N GLU A 47 -19.24 -13.07 -9.82
CA GLU A 47 -18.28 -14.15 -9.55
C GLU A 47 -16.96 -13.59 -9.00
N LEU A 48 -16.42 -12.53 -9.63
CA LEU A 48 -15.24 -11.83 -9.13
C LEU A 48 -15.49 -11.26 -7.72
N ARG A 49 -16.63 -10.60 -7.51
CA ARG A 49 -17.04 -10.10 -6.19
C ARG A 49 -17.08 -11.22 -5.14
N GLY A 50 -17.68 -12.36 -5.49
CA GLY A 50 -17.75 -13.53 -4.61
C GLY A 50 -16.37 -14.12 -4.30
N ARG A 51 -15.46 -14.12 -5.28
CA ARG A 51 -14.08 -14.60 -5.10
C ARG A 51 -13.27 -13.69 -4.18
N ILE A 52 -13.32 -12.38 -4.39
CA ILE A 52 -12.65 -11.39 -3.54
C ILE A 52 -13.12 -11.56 -2.08
N ALA A 53 -14.43 -11.68 -1.86
CA ALA A 53 -14.98 -11.88 -0.53
C ALA A 53 -14.45 -13.14 0.17
N ARG A 54 -14.28 -14.26 -0.55
CA ARG A 54 -13.70 -15.49 0.01
C ARG A 54 -12.22 -15.33 0.36
N VAL A 55 -11.46 -14.65 -0.49
CA VAL A 55 -10.03 -14.35 -0.24
C VAL A 55 -9.88 -13.46 0.99
N LEU A 56 -10.68 -12.40 1.11
CA LEU A 56 -10.71 -11.53 2.28
C LEU A 56 -11.07 -12.30 3.56
N GLU A 57 -12.08 -13.17 3.51
CA GLU A 57 -12.46 -13.96 4.67
C GLU A 57 -11.39 -14.97 5.07
N THR A 58 -10.72 -15.59 4.09
CA THR A 58 -9.58 -16.49 4.35
C THR A 58 -8.41 -15.73 4.96
N GLY A 59 -8.09 -14.53 4.45
CA GLY A 59 -7.07 -13.67 5.03
C GLY A 59 -7.36 -13.27 6.49
N ARG A 60 -8.64 -13.13 6.85
CA ARG A 60 -9.08 -12.77 8.20
C ARG A 60 -9.06 -13.94 9.17
N THR A 61 -9.46 -15.13 8.71
CA THR A 61 -9.76 -16.28 9.58
C THR A 61 -8.68 -17.36 9.59
N ALA A 62 -7.93 -17.52 8.51
CA ALA A 62 -6.91 -18.57 8.37
C ALA A 62 -5.49 -18.07 8.64
N ARG A 63 -5.26 -16.75 8.60
CA ARG A 63 -3.95 -16.12 8.87
C ARG A 63 -3.93 -15.45 10.24
N THR A 64 -4.08 -16.26 11.28
CA THR A 64 -4.10 -15.82 12.68
C THR A 64 -2.77 -15.14 13.06
N LEU A 65 -2.87 -14.01 13.74
CA LEU A 65 -1.72 -13.30 14.31
C LEU A 65 -1.67 -13.49 15.83
N SER A 66 -0.47 -13.42 16.39
CA SER A 66 -0.20 -13.59 17.82
C SER A 66 0.74 -12.49 18.32
N ALA A 67 0.40 -11.84 19.44
CA ALA A 67 1.28 -10.85 20.08
C ALA A 67 2.58 -11.45 20.63
N ASN A 68 2.66 -12.80 20.76
CA ASN A 68 3.88 -13.50 21.17
C ASN A 68 4.85 -13.75 20.02
N GLU A 69 4.36 -13.78 18.77
CA GLU A 69 5.13 -14.20 17.60
C GLU A 69 5.30 -13.06 16.59
N ASN A 70 4.31 -12.19 16.47
CA ASN A 70 4.26 -11.10 15.51
C ASN A 70 4.53 -9.77 16.21
N ALA A 71 5.38 -8.94 15.61
CA ALA A 71 5.63 -7.59 16.08
C ALA A 71 4.52 -6.63 15.60
N ALA A 72 4.56 -5.41 16.11
CA ALA A 72 3.62 -4.34 15.81
C ALA A 72 3.52 -4.10 14.31
N TRP A 73 4.65 -4.18 13.59
CA TRP A 73 4.66 -4.03 12.15
C TRP A 73 3.73 -5.05 11.47
N GLN A 74 3.85 -6.35 11.73
CA GLN A 74 2.94 -7.33 11.11
C GLN A 74 1.48 -7.11 11.54
N ILE A 75 1.24 -6.87 12.83
CA ILE A 75 -0.12 -6.74 13.40
C ILE A 75 -0.83 -5.52 12.83
N MET A 76 -0.17 -4.37 12.78
CA MET A 76 -0.75 -3.13 12.29
C MET A 76 -1.04 -3.20 10.78
N HIS A 77 -0.26 -3.93 9.98
CA HIS A 77 -0.63 -4.16 8.57
C HIS A 77 -1.92 -4.97 8.45
N GLY A 78 -2.15 -5.95 9.33
CA GLY A 78 -3.46 -6.62 9.44
C GLY A 78 -4.59 -5.64 9.78
N VAL A 79 -4.35 -4.74 10.74
CA VAL A 79 -5.32 -3.71 11.14
C VAL A 79 -5.66 -2.80 9.96
N ALA A 80 -4.69 -2.47 9.09
CA ALA A 80 -4.96 -1.62 7.92
C ALA A 80 -6.05 -2.20 7.00
N CYS A 81 -6.16 -3.53 6.92
CA CYS A 81 -7.17 -4.22 6.13
C CYS A 81 -8.48 -4.48 6.91
N TYR A 82 -8.40 -4.95 8.14
CA TYR A 82 -9.56 -5.48 8.88
C TYR A 82 -10.00 -4.61 10.07
N GLY A 83 -9.27 -3.55 10.39
CA GLY A 83 -9.56 -2.65 11.50
C GLY A 83 -9.82 -3.41 12.80
N SER A 84 -10.92 -3.06 13.46
CA SER A 84 -11.36 -3.67 14.72
C SER A 84 -11.76 -5.14 14.59
N ASP A 85 -12.06 -5.63 13.38
CA ASP A 85 -12.46 -7.02 13.12
C ASP A 85 -11.25 -7.98 13.04
N LEU A 86 -10.01 -7.45 13.05
CA LEU A 86 -8.83 -8.29 13.17
C LEU A 86 -8.74 -8.83 14.60
N LEU A 87 -8.82 -10.15 14.73
CA LEU A 87 -8.57 -10.83 16.00
C LEU A 87 -7.09 -11.17 16.16
N LEU A 88 -6.59 -10.98 17.38
CA LEU A 88 -5.22 -11.21 17.78
C LEU A 88 -5.19 -12.19 18.95
N GLN A 89 -4.35 -13.21 18.85
CA GLN A 89 -4.06 -14.09 19.98
C GLN A 89 -3.10 -13.37 20.92
N THR A 90 -3.48 -13.25 22.19
CA THR A 90 -2.72 -12.50 23.19
C THR A 90 -2.25 -13.39 24.33
N PRO A 91 -1.09 -13.10 24.95
CA PRO A 91 -0.57 -13.88 26.07
C PRO A 91 -1.44 -13.83 27.33
N ASP A 92 -2.23 -12.76 27.50
CA ASP A 92 -2.91 -12.43 28.76
C ASP A 92 -4.44 -12.30 28.67
N ARG A 93 -5.01 -12.12 27.46
CA ARG A 93 -6.45 -11.87 27.28
C ARG A 93 -7.15 -12.87 26.35
N GLY A 94 -6.43 -13.88 25.86
CA GLY A 94 -6.94 -14.81 24.85
C GLY A 94 -7.07 -14.13 23.48
N GLU A 95 -8.11 -14.48 22.72
CA GLU A 95 -8.40 -13.87 21.43
C GLU A 95 -9.23 -12.58 21.62
N VAL A 96 -8.68 -11.45 21.20
CA VAL A 96 -9.33 -10.13 21.29
C VAL A 96 -9.05 -9.30 20.03
N SER A 97 -9.74 -8.18 19.83
CA SER A 97 -9.43 -7.27 18.72
C SER A 97 -7.98 -6.75 18.82
N ALA A 98 -7.26 -6.75 17.70
CA ALA A 98 -5.90 -6.23 17.62
C ALA A 98 -5.85 -4.74 17.99
N VAL A 99 -6.84 -3.95 17.56
CA VAL A 99 -6.96 -2.52 17.89
C VAL A 99 -7.21 -2.34 19.39
N GLU A 100 -8.13 -3.13 19.96
CA GLU A 100 -8.41 -3.10 21.40
C GLU A 100 -7.14 -3.43 22.19
N TYR A 101 -6.43 -4.50 21.84
CA TYR A 101 -5.22 -4.90 22.53
C TYR A 101 -4.13 -3.83 22.43
N ALA A 102 -3.89 -3.30 21.23
CA ALA A 102 -2.90 -2.26 20.96
C ALA A 102 -3.13 -0.97 21.77
N PHE A 103 -4.40 -0.56 21.95
CA PHE A 103 -4.73 0.73 22.55
C PHE A 103 -5.23 0.67 23.98
N THR A 104 -5.47 -0.51 24.55
CA THR A 104 -5.91 -0.66 25.96
C THR A 104 -4.85 -1.32 26.85
N GLY A 105 -3.57 -1.02 26.57
CA GLY A 105 -2.43 -1.43 27.40
C GLY A 105 -1.92 -2.86 27.16
N GLY A 106 -2.34 -3.52 26.07
CA GLY A 106 -1.73 -4.76 25.62
C GLY A 106 -0.25 -4.56 25.25
N GLN A 107 0.55 -5.61 25.41
CA GLN A 107 1.98 -5.55 25.12
C GLN A 107 2.24 -6.13 23.73
N ILE A 108 2.64 -5.27 22.79
CA ILE A 108 3.03 -5.68 21.43
C ILE A 108 4.46 -5.24 21.19
N HIS A 109 5.33 -6.18 20.83
CA HIS A 109 6.72 -5.87 20.51
C HIS A 109 6.81 -4.86 19.36
N GLY A 110 7.49 -3.72 19.57
CA GLY A 110 7.61 -2.65 18.56
C GLY A 110 6.50 -1.60 18.57
N LEU A 111 5.44 -1.77 19.39
CA LEU A 111 4.40 -0.75 19.58
C LEU A 111 4.72 0.11 20.80
N GLU A 112 5.67 1.02 20.65
CA GLU A 112 6.06 1.95 21.71
C GLU A 112 5.47 3.34 21.43
N MET A 113 4.69 3.85 22.38
CA MET A 113 4.09 5.19 22.35
C MET A 113 4.58 6.02 23.53
N TYR A 114 4.67 7.33 23.35
CA TYR A 114 5.05 8.29 24.38
C TYR A 114 4.33 9.63 24.18
N PRO A 115 4.20 10.46 25.23
CA PRO A 115 3.64 11.80 25.06
C PRO A 115 4.51 12.63 24.12
N GLY A 116 3.88 13.44 23.27
CA GLY A 116 4.59 14.40 22.43
C GLY A 116 5.42 15.40 23.24
N VAL A 117 6.42 16.02 22.61
CA VAL A 117 7.31 16.97 23.30
C VAL A 117 6.62 18.31 23.54
N ALA A 118 5.86 18.81 22.56
CA ALA A 118 5.21 20.11 22.63
C ALA A 118 3.73 19.97 22.98
N SER A 119 3.25 20.79 23.93
CA SER A 119 1.82 20.86 24.25
C SER A 119 1.01 21.38 23.07
N LEU A 120 -0.11 20.73 22.81
CA LEU A 120 -1.09 21.16 21.82
C LEU A 120 -1.76 22.46 22.30
N PRO A 121 -1.88 23.50 21.45
CA PRO A 121 -2.50 24.76 21.83
C PRO A 121 -3.94 24.63 22.35
N ALA A 122 -4.71 23.68 21.82
CA ALA A 122 -6.12 23.50 22.16
C ALA A 122 -6.34 22.94 23.57
N THR A 123 -5.43 22.09 24.07
CA THR A 123 -5.59 21.36 25.34
C THR A 123 -4.59 21.81 26.41
N GLY A 124 -3.50 22.47 26.02
CA GLY A 124 -2.37 22.75 26.91
C GLY A 124 -1.57 21.51 27.32
N GLN A 125 -1.90 20.33 26.77
CA GLN A 125 -1.25 19.05 27.03
C GLN A 125 -0.63 18.49 25.75
N PRO A 126 0.47 17.72 25.83
CA PRO A 126 0.97 17.01 24.67
C PRO A 126 -0.04 15.96 24.20
N GLY A 127 -0.06 15.69 22.90
CA GLY A 127 -0.71 14.51 22.34
C GLY A 127 0.19 13.29 22.43
N LEU A 128 0.04 12.35 21.49
CA LEU A 128 0.86 11.14 21.41
C LEU A 128 1.86 11.18 20.26
N GLN A 129 2.95 10.44 20.43
CA GLN A 129 3.87 10.05 19.38
C GLN A 129 4.16 8.55 19.51
N ALA A 130 4.54 7.90 18.41
CA ALA A 130 5.05 6.54 18.42
C ALA A 130 6.53 6.50 18.04
N ARG A 131 7.25 5.56 18.65
CA ARG A 131 8.68 5.38 18.40
C ARG A 131 8.91 5.01 16.95
N LEU A 132 9.71 5.82 16.27
CA LEU A 132 10.21 5.54 14.93
C LEU A 132 11.36 4.53 15.01
N GLU A 133 11.28 3.49 14.19
CA GLU A 133 12.27 2.42 14.09
C GLU A 133 12.49 2.01 12.63
N PRO A 134 13.20 2.83 11.84
CA PRO A 134 13.34 2.62 10.40
C PRO A 134 14.08 1.32 10.08
N GLY A 135 13.50 0.52 9.19
CA GLY A 135 14.11 -0.72 8.68
C GLY A 135 14.03 -1.94 9.59
N SER A 136 13.36 -1.87 10.76
CA SER A 136 13.36 -2.99 11.71
C SER A 136 12.33 -4.09 11.44
N TYR A 137 11.33 -3.86 10.58
CA TYR A 137 10.14 -4.73 10.41
C TYR A 137 9.50 -5.15 11.75
N ILE A 138 9.75 -4.39 12.82
CA ILE A 138 9.28 -4.62 14.18
C ILE A 138 8.35 -3.49 14.61
N GLY A 139 8.86 -2.26 14.55
CA GLY A 139 8.17 -1.04 14.95
C GLY A 139 7.75 -0.17 13.77
N GLN A 140 7.36 1.07 14.07
CA GLN A 140 6.95 2.04 13.06
C GLN A 140 8.13 2.41 12.16
N GLY A 141 8.11 1.99 10.89
CA GLY A 141 9.22 2.23 9.98
C GLY A 141 9.27 3.67 9.44
N HIS A 142 8.11 4.31 9.35
CA HIS A 142 7.92 5.63 8.77
C HIS A 142 7.16 6.55 9.72
N VAL A 143 7.45 7.86 9.68
CA VAL A 143 6.72 8.83 10.50
C VAL A 143 5.22 8.75 10.18
N ASP A 144 4.39 8.76 11.22
CA ASP A 144 2.92 8.72 11.15
C ASP A 144 2.30 7.44 10.55
N GLN A 145 3.07 6.37 10.34
CA GLN A 145 2.56 5.11 9.80
C GLN A 145 1.38 4.55 10.61
N TRP A 146 1.45 4.57 11.94
CA TRP A 146 0.40 4.01 12.79
C TRP A 146 -0.92 4.78 12.70
N ILE A 147 -0.89 6.11 12.72
CA ILE A 147 -2.12 6.91 12.58
C ILE A 147 -2.70 6.82 11.16
N ALA A 148 -1.84 6.65 10.15
CA ALA A 148 -2.28 6.40 8.79
C ALA A 148 -2.94 5.02 8.64
N ILE A 149 -2.41 3.98 9.30
CA ILE A 149 -3.07 2.67 9.38
C ILE A 149 -4.42 2.77 10.09
N CYS A 150 -4.52 3.54 11.17
CA CYS A 150 -5.81 3.81 11.81
C CYS A 150 -6.80 4.46 10.81
N ALA A 151 -6.33 5.40 9.99
CA ALA A 151 -7.14 6.04 8.95
C ALA A 151 -7.51 5.10 7.78
N MET A 152 -6.67 4.11 7.48
CA MET A 152 -6.99 3.06 6.50
C MET A 152 -8.07 2.11 7.03
N ALA A 153 -8.05 1.88 8.35
CA ALA A 153 -9.01 1.09 9.12
C ALA A 153 -10.28 1.85 9.52
N ASP A 154 -10.41 3.13 9.17
CA ASP A 154 -11.56 4.00 9.50
C ASP A 154 -11.88 4.05 11.01
N LEU A 155 -10.84 4.08 11.86
CA LEU A 155 -11.03 4.15 13.31
C LEU A 155 -11.55 5.55 13.72
N PRO A 156 -12.54 5.66 14.63
CA PRO A 156 -13.04 6.96 15.10
C PRO A 156 -11.95 7.80 15.78
N LEU A 157 -12.00 9.13 15.65
CA LEU A 157 -11.06 10.06 16.30
C LEU A 157 -11.10 9.97 17.83
N GLU A 158 -12.24 9.60 18.38
CA GLU A 158 -12.49 9.45 19.81
C GLU A 158 -11.93 8.13 20.35
N THR A 159 -11.35 7.27 19.49
CA THR A 159 -10.77 5.98 19.90
C THR A 159 -9.78 6.20 21.05
N PRO A 160 -10.03 5.62 22.23
CA PRO A 160 -9.21 5.84 23.41
C PRO A 160 -7.90 5.07 23.29
N ILE A 161 -6.80 5.71 23.71
CA ILE A 161 -5.46 5.12 23.74
C ILE A 161 -4.90 5.25 25.15
N GLN A 162 -4.67 4.12 25.80
CA GLN A 162 -4.16 4.04 27.15
C GLN A 162 -2.62 4.02 27.13
N LEU A 163 -2.00 4.96 27.85
CA LEU A 163 -0.55 5.00 28.07
C LEU A 163 -0.26 5.09 29.57
N GLY A 164 0.12 3.97 30.17
CA GLY A 164 0.31 3.88 31.63
C GLY A 164 -1.01 4.16 32.35
N SER A 165 -1.04 5.18 33.22
CA SER A 165 -2.26 5.64 33.90
C SER A 165 -3.00 6.77 33.17
N GLN A 166 -2.45 7.27 32.06
CA GLN A 166 -3.04 8.37 31.29
C GLN A 166 -3.83 7.85 30.10
N GLN A 167 -4.92 8.53 29.80
CA GLN A 167 -5.76 8.24 28.64
C GLN A 167 -5.60 9.37 27.62
N TYR A 168 -5.32 8.98 26.40
CA TYR A 168 -5.25 9.83 25.21
C TYR A 168 -6.35 9.42 24.23
N SER A 169 -6.49 10.16 23.14
CA SER A 169 -7.35 9.79 22.01
C SER A 169 -6.54 9.73 20.71
N LEU A 170 -7.06 9.03 19.72
CA LEU A 170 -6.54 9.07 18.36
C LEU A 170 -6.50 10.51 17.82
N GLU A 171 -7.50 11.33 18.15
CA GLU A 171 -7.48 12.77 17.84
C GLU A 171 -6.23 13.46 18.41
N SER A 172 -5.90 13.25 19.69
CA SER A 172 -4.73 13.88 20.29
C SER A 172 -3.42 13.46 19.58
N TRP A 173 -3.35 12.23 19.08
CA TRP A 173 -2.21 11.76 18.29
C TRP A 173 -2.16 12.42 16.91
N VAL A 174 -3.28 12.47 16.19
CA VAL A 174 -3.39 13.12 14.87
C VAL A 174 -3.06 14.62 14.98
N ARG A 175 -3.55 15.30 16.02
CA ARG A 175 -3.24 16.71 16.29
C ARG A 175 -1.76 16.91 16.61
N GLN A 176 -1.12 15.97 17.30
CA GLN A 176 0.31 15.99 17.55
C GLN A 176 1.11 15.85 16.24
N ALA A 177 0.74 14.91 15.38
CA ALA A 177 1.36 14.76 14.05
C ALA A 177 1.20 16.03 13.20
N GLN A 178 0.00 16.64 13.19
CA GLN A 178 -0.24 17.93 12.55
C GLN A 178 0.71 19.01 13.10
N TYR A 179 0.86 19.10 14.42
CA TYR A 179 1.70 20.11 15.08
C TYR A 179 3.21 19.87 14.89
N ASP A 180 3.62 18.62 14.66
CA ASP A 180 5.01 18.19 14.49
C ASP A 180 5.44 18.01 13.03
N ALA A 181 4.58 18.32 12.04
CA ALA A 181 4.78 17.99 10.63
C ALA A 181 6.15 18.38 10.03
N THR A 182 6.84 19.42 10.52
CA THR A 182 8.19 19.76 10.00
C THR A 182 9.34 19.06 10.72
N GLN A 183 9.08 18.34 11.79
CA GLN A 183 10.06 17.57 12.56
C GLN A 183 10.21 16.13 12.04
N GLY A 184 9.53 15.78 10.94
CA GLY A 184 9.70 14.49 10.28
C GLY A 184 11.15 14.27 9.86
N LEU A 185 11.91 13.56 10.71
CA LEU A 185 13.34 13.29 10.52
C LEU A 185 13.63 12.43 9.28
N LEU A 186 12.58 11.92 8.63
CA LEU A 186 12.57 11.21 7.35
C LEU A 186 11.50 11.84 6.48
N ALA A 187 11.92 12.48 5.38
CA ALA A 187 11.11 13.37 4.55
C ALA A 187 10.09 12.61 3.66
N GLU A 188 9.24 11.80 4.28
CA GLU A 188 8.12 11.12 3.64
C GLU A 188 6.82 11.46 4.39
N TYR A 189 5.99 12.25 3.73
CA TYR A 189 4.69 12.71 4.20
C TYR A 189 3.54 11.88 3.65
N GLY A 190 3.79 10.78 2.92
CA GLY A 190 2.73 9.90 2.40
C GLY A 190 1.77 9.44 3.51
N TRP A 191 2.31 8.90 4.60
CA TRP A 191 1.54 8.46 5.77
C TRP A 191 0.86 9.63 6.49
N THR A 192 1.57 10.74 6.70
CA THR A 192 0.99 11.97 7.27
C THR A 192 -0.21 12.47 6.44
N LEU A 193 -0.08 12.50 5.11
CA LEU A 193 -1.14 12.89 4.19
C LEU A 193 -2.34 11.94 4.28
N ILE A 194 -2.12 10.62 4.35
CA ILE A 194 -3.21 9.64 4.55
C ILE A 194 -3.99 9.97 5.82
N ALA A 195 -3.31 10.20 6.95
CA ALA A 195 -3.95 10.48 8.23
C ALA A 195 -4.66 11.84 8.25
N LEU A 196 -3.96 12.92 7.90
CA LEU A 196 -4.51 14.28 8.02
C LEU A 196 -5.67 14.54 7.06
N THR A 197 -5.61 14.02 5.83
CA THR A 197 -6.71 14.22 4.86
C THR A 197 -7.95 13.39 5.20
N HIS A 198 -7.79 12.32 5.96
CA HIS A 198 -8.89 11.50 6.46
C HIS A 198 -9.53 12.10 7.71
N TYR A 199 -8.71 12.43 8.71
CA TYR A 199 -9.20 12.87 10.03
C TYR A 199 -9.51 14.36 10.12
N LEU A 200 -8.77 15.20 9.39
CA LEU A 200 -8.91 16.65 9.41
C LEU A 200 -9.29 17.19 8.03
N PRO A 201 -10.31 16.63 7.34
CA PRO A 201 -10.59 16.91 5.92
C PRO A 201 -11.05 18.35 5.64
N GLN A 202 -11.26 19.17 6.68
CA GLN A 202 -11.64 20.58 6.57
C GLN A 202 -10.49 21.53 6.92
N GLU A 203 -9.29 21.02 7.19
CA GLU A 203 -8.13 21.80 7.64
C GLU A 203 -6.94 21.66 6.66
N PRO A 204 -7.03 22.19 5.43
CA PRO A 204 -5.98 22.05 4.43
C PRO A 204 -4.71 22.85 4.76
N GLN A 205 -4.78 23.74 5.75
CA GLN A 205 -3.69 24.58 6.23
C GLN A 205 -3.76 24.70 7.75
N TRP A 206 -2.61 24.68 8.42
CA TRP A 206 -2.53 24.76 9.88
C TRP A 206 -1.22 25.41 10.33
N LYS A 207 -1.13 25.74 11.62
CA LYS A 207 0.13 26.19 12.25
C LYS A 207 0.79 25.04 12.98
N ILE A 208 2.09 24.89 12.76
CA ILE A 208 2.92 23.90 13.45
C ILE A 208 3.57 24.48 14.72
N SER A 209 4.32 23.65 15.45
CA SER A 209 5.01 23.99 16.69
C SER A 209 5.99 25.17 16.59
N THR A 210 6.54 25.46 15.40
CA THR A 210 7.41 26.62 15.18
C THR A 210 6.64 27.92 14.88
N GLY A 211 5.31 27.85 14.79
CA GLY A 211 4.43 28.95 14.39
C GLY A 211 4.31 29.15 12.88
N GLN A 212 5.07 28.42 12.06
CA GLN A 212 4.96 28.43 10.61
C GLN A 212 3.60 27.86 10.16
N THR A 213 3.03 28.40 9.09
CA THR A 213 1.89 27.79 8.41
C THR A 213 2.35 26.74 7.42
N VAL A 214 1.79 25.54 7.53
CA VAL A 214 1.98 24.41 6.62
C VAL A 214 0.65 24.05 5.95
N SER A 215 0.69 23.48 4.75
CA SER A 215 -0.50 23.03 4.01
C SER A 215 -0.34 21.64 3.42
N TRP A 216 -1.46 20.99 3.08
CA TRP A 216 -1.42 19.75 2.29
C TRP A 216 -0.69 19.94 0.97
N GLU A 217 -0.87 21.08 0.30
CA GLU A 217 -0.19 21.37 -0.95
C GLU A 217 1.33 21.39 -0.79
N GLN A 218 1.85 21.91 0.33
CA GLN A 218 3.29 21.90 0.59
C GLN A 218 3.82 20.49 0.85
N LEU A 219 3.07 19.66 1.58
CA LEU A 219 3.43 18.26 1.77
C LEU A 219 3.39 17.51 0.42
N VAL A 220 2.35 17.72 -0.40
CA VAL A 220 2.25 17.13 -1.75
C VAL A 220 3.37 17.61 -2.66
N ASP A 221 3.73 18.90 -2.64
CA ASP A 221 4.86 19.42 -3.42
C ASP A 221 6.19 18.77 -3.01
N HIS A 222 6.34 18.43 -1.73
CA HIS A 222 7.48 17.65 -1.27
C HIS A 222 7.46 16.23 -1.87
N GLU A 223 6.32 15.53 -1.79
CA GLU A 223 6.18 14.16 -2.28
C GLU A 223 6.41 14.04 -3.79
N VAL A 224 5.83 14.93 -4.59
CA VAL A 224 5.95 14.87 -6.07
C VAL A 224 7.35 15.20 -6.58
N ARG A 225 8.22 15.78 -5.74
CA ARG A 225 9.63 16.06 -6.07
C ARG A 225 10.54 14.88 -5.75
N GLN A 226 10.05 13.88 -5.03
CA GLN A 226 10.80 12.66 -4.77
C GLN A 226 10.69 11.71 -5.97
N GLY A 227 11.80 11.04 -6.31
CA GLY A 227 11.77 9.96 -7.30
C GLY A 227 11.18 8.69 -6.69
N LEU A 228 10.36 7.96 -7.45
CA LEU A 228 9.74 6.70 -7.00
C LEU A 228 10.72 5.50 -7.08
N GLU A 229 11.65 5.53 -8.02
CA GLU A 229 12.54 4.42 -8.43
C GLU A 229 13.45 3.88 -7.30
N SER A 230 13.72 4.67 -6.26
CA SER A 230 14.60 4.29 -5.14
C SER A 230 13.88 4.23 -3.79
N THR A 231 12.55 4.19 -3.80
CA THR A 231 11.73 4.20 -2.57
C THR A 231 11.23 2.80 -2.23
N ALA A 232 11.02 2.56 -0.93
CA ALA A 232 10.43 1.31 -0.46
C ALA A 232 9.07 1.07 -1.14
N CYS A 233 8.77 -0.19 -1.45
CA CYS A 233 7.52 -0.61 -2.08
C CYS A 233 7.15 0.15 -3.37
N GLY A 234 8.15 0.59 -4.16
CA GLY A 234 7.91 1.31 -5.42
C GLY A 234 7.23 2.67 -5.25
N GLY A 235 7.23 3.23 -4.04
CA GLY A 235 6.66 4.55 -3.75
C GLY A 235 5.14 4.56 -3.61
N THR A 236 4.49 3.41 -3.49
CA THR A 236 3.02 3.32 -3.44
C THR A 236 2.40 4.00 -2.22
N HIS A 237 3.07 4.01 -1.05
CA HIS A 237 2.57 4.73 0.14
C HIS A 237 2.55 6.25 -0.10
N ARG A 238 3.55 6.74 -0.84
CA ARG A 238 3.64 8.12 -1.29
C ARG A 238 2.49 8.48 -2.22
N LEU A 239 2.25 7.63 -3.22
CA LEU A 239 1.13 7.76 -4.14
C LEU A 239 -0.22 7.70 -3.41
N ALA A 240 -0.38 6.82 -2.43
CA ALA A 240 -1.60 6.74 -1.63
C ALA A 240 -1.89 8.05 -0.87
N GLY A 241 -0.86 8.67 -0.27
CA GLY A 241 -0.96 10.01 0.33
C GLY A 241 -1.35 11.09 -0.68
N ILE A 242 -0.70 11.11 -1.85
CA ILE A 242 -1.01 12.05 -2.95
C ILE A 242 -2.46 11.89 -3.43
N VAL A 243 -2.92 10.66 -3.67
CA VAL A 243 -4.28 10.36 -4.13
C VAL A 243 -5.32 10.83 -3.12
N ARG A 244 -5.11 10.57 -1.82
CA ARG A 244 -6.03 11.03 -0.77
C ARG A 244 -6.05 12.56 -0.66
N ALA A 245 -4.90 13.22 -0.80
CA ALA A 245 -4.82 14.68 -0.82
C ALA A 245 -5.53 15.29 -2.03
N LEU A 246 -5.38 14.71 -3.23
CA LEU A 246 -6.08 15.15 -4.43
C LEU A 246 -7.61 15.06 -4.25
N ARG A 247 -8.10 13.96 -3.67
CA ARG A 247 -9.54 13.79 -3.36
C ARG A 247 -10.04 14.79 -2.32
N ALA A 248 -9.29 14.98 -1.23
CA ALA A 248 -9.67 15.95 -0.20
C ALA A 248 -9.70 17.38 -0.77
N LYS A 249 -8.72 17.74 -1.62
CA LYS A 249 -8.70 19.00 -2.38
C LYS A 249 -9.94 19.16 -3.26
N GLU A 250 -10.31 18.12 -4.02
CA GLU A 250 -11.50 18.13 -4.88
C GLU A 250 -12.79 18.32 -4.06
N ASN A 251 -12.94 17.59 -2.95
CA ASN A 251 -14.08 17.69 -2.05
C ASN A 251 -14.23 19.08 -1.43
N LEU A 252 -13.12 19.75 -1.11
CA LEU A 252 -13.09 21.11 -0.58
C LEU A 252 -13.19 22.19 -1.67
N GLY A 253 -13.10 21.84 -2.96
CA GLY A 253 -13.07 22.81 -4.05
C GLY A 253 -11.85 23.73 -4.02
N LEU A 254 -10.70 23.27 -3.50
CA LEU A 254 -9.49 24.09 -3.45
C LEU A 254 -8.97 24.42 -4.86
N PRO A 255 -8.34 25.59 -5.07
CA PRO A 255 -7.80 25.99 -6.37
C PRO A 255 -6.87 24.94 -6.97
N ASP A 256 -6.92 24.82 -8.30
CA ASP A 256 -6.01 23.93 -9.03
C ASP A 256 -4.72 24.67 -9.40
N THR A 257 -3.65 24.38 -8.66
CA THR A 257 -2.33 24.98 -8.82
C THR A 257 -1.41 24.06 -9.62
N ALA A 258 -0.22 24.56 -9.99
CA ALA A 258 0.79 23.75 -10.65
C ALA A 258 1.25 22.54 -9.81
N VAL A 259 1.20 22.60 -8.47
CA VAL A 259 1.54 21.46 -7.60
C VAL A 259 0.52 20.35 -7.78
N TRP A 260 -0.78 20.69 -7.70
CA TRP A 260 -1.86 19.74 -7.85
C TRP A 260 -1.89 19.11 -9.25
N GLN A 261 -1.57 19.88 -10.28
CA GLN A 261 -1.42 19.37 -11.64
C GLN A 261 -0.27 18.37 -11.78
N ARG A 262 0.89 18.65 -11.17
CA ARG A 262 2.01 17.69 -11.14
C ARG A 262 1.65 16.42 -10.37
N ALA A 263 0.97 16.56 -9.24
CA ALA A 263 0.50 15.43 -8.45
C ALA A 263 -0.44 14.52 -9.25
N ARG A 264 -1.41 15.11 -9.96
CA ARG A 264 -2.32 14.36 -10.83
C ARG A 264 -1.56 13.68 -11.98
N ALA A 265 -0.66 14.40 -12.65
CA ALA A 265 0.15 13.84 -13.72
C ALA A 265 1.03 12.66 -13.26
N MET A 266 1.58 12.72 -12.05
CA MET A 266 2.33 11.61 -11.45
C MET A 266 1.42 10.40 -11.22
N VAL A 267 0.24 10.59 -10.61
CA VAL A 267 -0.73 9.50 -10.38
C VAL A 267 -1.18 8.87 -11.70
N ASP A 268 -1.58 9.69 -12.67
CA ASP A 268 -2.02 9.23 -13.99
C ASP A 268 -0.90 8.47 -14.72
N GLY A 269 0.35 8.97 -14.62
CA GLY A 269 1.54 8.30 -15.13
C GLY A 269 1.72 6.91 -14.52
N CYS A 270 1.63 6.78 -13.20
CA CYS A 270 1.75 5.48 -12.52
C CYS A 270 0.60 4.52 -12.84
N ILE A 271 -0.62 5.01 -13.07
CA ILE A 271 -1.73 4.17 -13.55
C ILE A 271 -1.39 3.61 -14.94
N GLU A 272 -0.92 4.46 -15.85
CA GLU A 272 -0.54 4.03 -17.19
C GLU A 272 0.68 3.10 -17.14
N ASP A 273 1.69 3.37 -16.33
CA ASP A 273 2.85 2.50 -16.18
C ASP A 273 2.46 1.12 -15.62
N ALA A 274 1.57 1.06 -14.61
CA ALA A 274 1.05 -0.20 -14.08
C ALA A 274 0.32 -0.99 -15.18
N ARG A 275 -0.45 -0.30 -16.02
CA ARG A 275 -1.06 -0.89 -17.21
C ARG A 275 0.05 -1.39 -18.14
N LEU A 276 0.89 -0.53 -18.69
CA LEU A 276 1.89 -0.87 -19.72
C LEU A 276 2.90 -1.96 -19.30
N ASN A 277 3.24 -2.03 -18.02
CA ASN A 277 4.27 -2.94 -17.50
C ASN A 277 3.73 -4.32 -17.10
N ARG A 278 2.41 -4.54 -17.11
CA ARG A 278 1.80 -5.83 -16.77
C ARG A 278 2.10 -6.91 -17.81
N GLY A 279 1.96 -8.17 -17.42
CA GLY A 279 1.87 -9.32 -18.32
C GLY A 279 0.46 -9.50 -18.88
N ALA A 280 0.36 -10.20 -20.01
CA ALA A 280 -0.92 -10.48 -20.68
C ALA A 280 -1.91 -11.27 -19.79
N ASP A 281 -1.41 -11.99 -18.79
CA ASP A 281 -2.18 -12.76 -17.80
C ASP A 281 -2.64 -11.91 -16.59
N GLY A 282 -2.51 -10.58 -16.67
CA GLY A 282 -2.80 -9.64 -15.58
C GLY A 282 -1.74 -9.58 -14.49
N ARG A 283 -0.60 -10.27 -14.66
CA ARG A 283 0.49 -10.17 -13.69
C ARG A 283 1.08 -8.77 -13.69
N LEU A 284 1.03 -8.10 -12.54
CA LEU A 284 1.66 -6.80 -12.37
C LEU A 284 3.18 -6.93 -12.28
N SER A 285 3.89 -5.86 -12.65
CA SER A 285 5.34 -5.91 -12.74
C SER A 285 5.99 -6.07 -11.37
N SER A 286 6.99 -6.95 -11.27
CA SER A 286 7.85 -7.06 -10.08
C SER A 286 8.70 -5.81 -9.83
N TYR A 287 8.73 -4.87 -10.79
CA TYR A 287 9.36 -3.55 -10.69
C TYR A 287 8.34 -2.42 -10.52
N TYR A 288 7.13 -2.74 -10.04
CA TYR A 288 6.05 -1.77 -9.81
C TYR A 288 5.72 -0.97 -11.08
N PHE A 289 6.11 0.30 -11.13
CA PHE A 289 5.85 1.23 -12.23
C PHE A 289 7.08 1.46 -13.14
N GLU A 290 8.27 1.00 -12.77
CA GLU A 290 9.51 1.39 -13.46
C GLU A 290 9.62 0.77 -14.87
N ARG A 291 9.30 -0.51 -15.00
CA ARG A 291 9.46 -1.27 -16.25
C ARG A 291 8.67 -2.57 -16.24
N PRO A 292 8.46 -3.23 -17.39
CA PRO A 292 7.88 -4.56 -17.44
C PRO A 292 8.81 -5.61 -16.81
N GLY A 293 8.25 -6.58 -16.08
CA GLY A 293 9.02 -7.68 -15.52
C GLY A 293 8.14 -8.62 -14.68
N GLY A 294 8.39 -9.93 -14.79
CA GLY A 294 7.71 -10.94 -13.98
C GLY A 294 8.69 -11.68 -13.08
N THR A 295 8.16 -12.31 -12.04
CA THR A 295 8.91 -13.19 -11.14
C THR A 295 8.16 -14.51 -10.93
N LEU A 296 8.88 -15.59 -10.67
CA LEU A 296 8.31 -16.88 -10.25
C LEU A 296 8.25 -17.02 -8.72
N ASP A 297 8.88 -16.10 -7.99
CA ASP A 297 8.80 -16.03 -6.53
C ASP A 297 7.46 -15.40 -6.12
N ALA A 298 6.59 -16.21 -5.51
CA ALA A 298 5.26 -15.79 -5.08
C ALA A 298 5.29 -14.65 -4.04
N THR A 299 6.33 -14.59 -3.19
CA THR A 299 6.49 -13.52 -2.21
C THR A 299 6.85 -12.20 -2.90
N ALA A 300 7.78 -12.23 -3.85
CA ALA A 300 8.13 -11.05 -4.63
C ALA A 300 6.98 -10.60 -5.57
N GLU A 301 6.22 -11.55 -6.14
CA GLU A 301 5.02 -11.24 -6.92
C GLU A 301 3.96 -10.56 -6.02
N LEU A 302 3.71 -11.10 -4.83
CA LEU A 302 2.73 -10.52 -3.90
C LEU A 302 3.16 -9.14 -3.40
N ALA A 303 4.46 -8.95 -3.12
CA ALA A 303 5.01 -7.68 -2.66
C ALA A 303 4.80 -6.54 -3.66
N SER A 304 4.89 -6.81 -4.96
CA SER A 304 4.63 -5.80 -5.99
C SER A 304 3.13 -5.70 -6.30
N ALA A 305 2.48 -6.82 -6.62
CA ALA A 305 1.09 -6.84 -7.04
C ALA A 305 0.13 -6.31 -5.95
N GLY A 306 0.37 -6.63 -4.67
CA GLY A 306 -0.47 -6.17 -3.58
C GLY A 306 -0.47 -4.64 -3.44
N HIS A 307 0.71 -4.03 -3.43
CA HIS A 307 0.85 -2.57 -3.35
C HIS A 307 0.32 -1.85 -4.60
N VAL A 308 0.55 -2.41 -5.80
CA VAL A 308 0.05 -1.79 -7.04
C VAL A 308 -1.48 -1.91 -7.14
N ILE A 309 -2.08 -3.04 -6.76
CA ILE A 309 -3.56 -3.15 -6.71
C ILE A 309 -4.15 -2.20 -5.68
N GLU A 310 -3.56 -2.06 -4.50
CA GLU A 310 -4.02 -1.08 -3.52
C GLU A 310 -3.96 0.35 -4.07
N PHE A 311 -2.85 0.70 -4.73
CA PHE A 311 -2.73 1.99 -5.42
C PHE A 311 -3.79 2.16 -6.50
N LEU A 312 -4.01 1.19 -7.39
CA LEU A 312 -5.01 1.29 -8.46
C LEU A 312 -6.43 1.39 -7.90
N ALA A 313 -6.76 0.58 -6.89
CA ALA A 313 -8.02 0.61 -6.18
C ALA A 313 -8.26 1.96 -5.49
N LEU A 314 -7.19 2.63 -5.05
CA LEU A 314 -7.25 4.00 -4.55
C LEU A 314 -7.29 5.04 -5.67
N ALA A 315 -6.57 4.89 -6.78
CA ALA A 315 -6.30 5.97 -7.71
C ALA A 315 -7.30 6.08 -8.86
N LEU A 316 -7.82 4.96 -9.37
CA LEU A 316 -8.75 4.96 -10.49
C LEU A 316 -10.02 5.76 -10.14
N PRO A 317 -10.42 6.77 -10.92
CA PRO A 317 -11.43 7.74 -10.46
C PRO A 317 -12.84 7.16 -10.38
N THR A 318 -13.23 6.31 -11.33
CA THR A 318 -14.62 5.84 -11.45
C THR A 318 -14.77 4.32 -11.26
N GLU A 319 -16.00 3.89 -10.93
CA GLU A 319 -16.38 2.47 -10.95
C GLU A 319 -16.14 1.84 -12.33
N GLN A 320 -16.40 2.59 -13.40
CA GLN A 320 -16.21 2.13 -14.78
C GLN A 320 -14.74 1.84 -15.11
N GLU A 321 -13.82 2.63 -14.57
CA GLU A 321 -12.38 2.38 -14.76
C GLU A 321 -11.88 1.22 -13.90
N LEU A 322 -12.44 1.03 -12.71
CA LEU A 322 -12.22 -0.18 -11.90
C LEU A 322 -12.73 -1.43 -12.64
N ALA A 323 -13.82 -1.30 -13.40
CA ALA A 323 -14.40 -2.36 -14.24
C ALA A 323 -13.64 -2.60 -15.57
N ALA A 324 -12.54 -1.89 -15.83
CA ALA A 324 -11.81 -2.08 -17.07
C ALA A 324 -11.20 -3.50 -17.12
N PRO A 325 -11.26 -4.22 -18.26
CA PRO A 325 -10.82 -5.62 -18.34
C PRO A 325 -9.41 -5.86 -17.80
N TRP A 326 -8.45 -4.99 -18.12
CA TRP A 326 -7.07 -5.11 -17.63
C TRP A 326 -6.95 -5.03 -16.10
N VAL A 327 -7.84 -4.27 -15.43
CA VAL A 327 -7.90 -4.18 -13.97
C VAL A 327 -8.51 -5.46 -13.40
N GLU A 328 -9.66 -5.89 -13.91
CA GLU A 328 -10.34 -7.10 -13.45
C GLU A 328 -9.47 -8.35 -13.60
N VAL A 329 -8.73 -8.49 -14.71
CA VAL A 329 -7.76 -9.58 -14.90
C VAL A 329 -6.62 -9.51 -13.88
N SER A 330 -6.10 -8.30 -13.59
CA SER A 330 -5.03 -8.12 -12.58
C SER A 330 -5.52 -8.41 -11.15
N VAL A 331 -6.74 -8.02 -10.82
CA VAL A 331 -7.41 -8.35 -9.54
C VAL A 331 -7.62 -9.86 -9.43
N ASN A 332 -8.10 -10.50 -10.49
CA ASN A 332 -8.25 -11.96 -10.54
C ASN A 332 -6.91 -12.69 -10.36
N ARG A 333 -5.83 -12.15 -10.94
CA ARG A 333 -4.47 -12.69 -10.77
C ARG A 333 -4.03 -12.60 -9.31
N LEU A 334 -4.27 -11.47 -8.64
CA LEU A 334 -3.96 -11.32 -7.21
C LEU A 334 -4.80 -12.29 -6.34
N CYS A 335 -6.09 -12.47 -6.61
CA CYS A 335 -6.90 -13.47 -5.93
C CYS A 335 -6.31 -14.88 -6.10
N SER A 336 -5.92 -15.24 -7.33
CA SER A 336 -5.30 -16.53 -7.63
C SER A 336 -3.99 -16.75 -6.85
N LEU A 337 -3.17 -15.70 -6.74
CA LEU A 337 -1.93 -15.73 -5.98
C LEU A 337 -2.20 -15.96 -4.48
N LEU A 338 -3.15 -15.22 -3.89
CA LEU A 338 -3.51 -15.34 -2.47
C LEU A 338 -4.14 -16.69 -2.13
N GLU A 339 -4.93 -17.26 -3.04
CA GLU A 339 -5.48 -18.61 -2.90
C GLU A 339 -4.36 -19.66 -2.94
N ALA A 340 -3.44 -19.56 -3.90
CA ALA A 340 -2.32 -20.48 -4.05
C ALA A 340 -1.34 -20.44 -2.86
N THR A 341 -1.20 -19.29 -2.19
CA THR A 341 -0.33 -19.12 -1.02
C THR A 341 -1.08 -19.20 0.31
N SER A 342 -2.36 -19.61 0.32
CA SER A 342 -3.21 -19.61 1.50
C SER A 342 -2.65 -20.39 2.70
N ALA A 343 -1.91 -21.47 2.44
CA ALA A 343 -1.25 -22.30 3.45
C ALA A 343 0.25 -21.99 3.61
N THR A 344 0.74 -20.90 3.02
CA THR A 344 2.16 -20.49 3.07
C THR A 344 2.30 -19.22 3.91
N GLU A 345 3.32 -19.18 4.76
CA GLU A 345 3.73 -17.95 5.44
C GLU A 345 4.24 -16.95 4.40
N MET A 346 3.63 -15.77 4.38
CA MET A 346 3.96 -14.69 3.46
C MET A 346 4.44 -13.48 4.26
N ASP A 347 5.22 -12.60 3.62
CA ASP A 347 5.51 -11.28 4.18
C ASP A 347 4.19 -10.56 4.51
N CYS A 348 4.04 -10.13 5.77
CA CYS A 348 2.78 -9.56 6.25
C CYS A 348 2.45 -8.22 5.59
N GLY A 349 3.46 -7.39 5.30
CA GLY A 349 3.22 -6.10 4.64
C GLY A 349 2.65 -6.32 3.24
N ALA A 350 3.35 -7.09 2.41
CA ALA A 350 2.89 -7.46 1.07
C ALA A 350 1.49 -8.08 1.07
N LEU A 351 1.27 -9.04 1.96
CA LEU A 351 0.01 -9.75 2.11
C LEU A 351 -1.15 -8.82 2.44
N TYR A 352 -1.03 -8.02 3.49
CA TYR A 352 -2.15 -7.20 3.94
C TYR A 352 -2.34 -5.96 3.08
N HIS A 353 -1.31 -5.44 2.40
CA HIS A 353 -1.52 -4.44 1.33
C HIS A 353 -2.32 -5.03 0.16
N GLY A 354 -2.04 -6.28 -0.25
CA GLY A 354 -2.85 -6.97 -1.26
C GLY A 354 -4.30 -7.17 -0.83
N LEU A 355 -4.52 -7.65 0.41
CA LEU A 355 -5.87 -7.82 0.96
C LEU A 355 -6.59 -6.48 1.11
N ASN A 356 -5.93 -5.44 1.61
CA ASN A 356 -6.53 -4.12 1.74
C ASN A 356 -6.87 -3.50 0.38
N GLY A 357 -6.00 -3.68 -0.63
CA GLY A 357 -6.30 -3.28 -2.00
C GLY A 357 -7.54 -3.98 -2.56
N LEU A 358 -7.69 -5.28 -2.32
CA LEU A 358 -8.90 -6.02 -2.70
C LEU A 358 -10.15 -5.55 -1.96
N ARG A 359 -10.04 -5.20 -0.67
CA ARG A 359 -11.13 -4.62 0.12
C ARG A 359 -11.59 -3.29 -0.49
N ILE A 360 -10.66 -2.35 -0.70
CA ILE A 360 -10.94 -1.04 -1.29
C ILE A 360 -11.54 -1.21 -2.70
N TYR A 361 -10.98 -2.11 -3.51
CA TYR A 361 -11.50 -2.42 -4.83
C TYR A 361 -12.94 -2.91 -4.73
N GLN A 362 -13.23 -3.88 -3.86
CA GLN A 362 -14.58 -4.43 -3.69
C GLN A 362 -15.59 -3.36 -3.29
N GLU A 363 -15.25 -2.51 -2.31
CA GLU A 363 -16.10 -1.42 -1.83
C GLU A 363 -16.41 -0.40 -2.94
N ARG A 364 -15.39 0.00 -3.71
CA ARG A 364 -15.55 1.01 -4.76
C ARG A 364 -16.17 0.48 -6.05
N ARG A 365 -15.94 -0.80 -6.37
CA ARG A 365 -16.41 -1.45 -7.60
C ARG A 365 -17.81 -2.04 -7.46
N PHE A 366 -18.17 -2.52 -6.27
CA PHE A 366 -19.42 -3.26 -6.03
C PHE A 366 -20.26 -2.72 -4.86
N GLY A 367 -19.81 -1.64 -4.20
CA GLY A 367 -20.44 -1.05 -3.02
C GLY A 367 -20.00 -1.68 -1.70
N VAL A 368 -20.23 -0.93 -0.61
CA VAL A 368 -20.08 -1.41 0.78
C VAL A 368 -21.18 -2.45 1.05
N ARG A 369 -20.86 -3.49 1.82
CA ARG A 369 -21.85 -4.49 2.26
C ARG A 369 -22.68 -4.00 3.43
#